data_AF-A0A3E2N2T8-F1
#
_entry.id   AF-A0A3E2N2T8-F1
#
_cell.length_a   1.000
_cell.length_b   1.000
_cell.length_c   1.000
_cell.angle_alpha   90.00
_cell.angle_beta   90.00
_cell.angle_gamma   90.00
#
_symmetry.space_group_name_H-M   'P 1'
#
loop_
_entity.id
_entity.type
_entity.pdbx_description
1 polymer ?
#
loop_
_entity_poly.entity_id
_entity_poly.type
_entity_poly.pdbx_seq_one_letter_code
_entity_poly.pdbx_strand_id
1 'polypeptide(L)'
;MTTRFMTDPHAMRDMAGRFEMHAQTVEDEARRMWASSQNIAGAGWSGMASATSLDTMGQMNTAFRNIVNMLHGVRDGLVRDANNYELDTMGQMNTAFRNIVNMLHGVRDGLVRDANNYEQQEQASQQILSS
;
A
#
# COMPACT_ATOMS: atom_id res chain seq x y z
N MET A 1 13.92 -13.55 -1.88
CA MET A 1 13.25 -12.84 -0.76
C MET A 1 12.54 -11.56 -1.21
N THR A 2 11.94 -11.52 -2.41
CA THR A 2 11.33 -10.31 -2.99
C THR A 2 9.81 -10.29 -2.84
N THR A 3 9.19 -11.47 -2.72
CA THR A 3 7.74 -11.67 -2.62
C THR A 3 7.12 -11.04 -1.35
N ARG A 4 7.92 -10.85 -0.30
CA ARG A 4 7.48 -10.28 0.98
C ARG A 4 7.25 -8.77 0.90
N PHE A 5 8.00 -8.05 0.07
CA PHE A 5 7.90 -6.59 0.01
C PHE A 5 6.55 -6.13 -0.57
N MET A 6 6.09 -6.81 -1.63
CA MET A 6 4.79 -6.51 -2.26
C MET A 6 3.57 -7.01 -1.47
N THR A 7 3.78 -7.67 -0.35
CA THR A 7 2.74 -8.21 0.53
C THR A 7 2.84 -7.67 1.96
N ASP A 8 3.70 -6.68 2.19
CA ASP A 8 3.93 -6.06 3.49
C ASP A 8 3.66 -4.55 3.41
N PRO A 9 2.46 -4.10 3.80
CA PRO A 9 2.07 -2.68 3.80
C PRO A 9 3.01 -1.79 4.62
N HIS A 10 3.59 -2.30 5.71
CA HIS A 10 4.52 -1.55 6.53
C HIS A 10 5.83 -1.32 5.78
N ALA A 11 6.38 -2.36 5.14
CA ALA A 11 7.58 -2.24 4.34
C ALA A 11 7.40 -1.27 3.15
N MET A 12 6.23 -1.28 2.49
CA MET A 12 5.90 -0.32 1.43
C MET A 12 5.86 1.12 1.95
N ARG A 13 5.22 1.36 3.10
CA ARG A 13 5.13 2.69 3.73
C ARG A 13 6.50 3.20 4.19
N ASP A 14 7.33 2.33 4.77
CA ASP A 14 8.71 2.66 5.13
C ASP A 14 9.53 3.07 3.90
N MET A 15 9.38 2.33 2.79
CA MET A 15 10.04 2.67 1.54
C MET A 15 9.51 3.99 0.95
N ALA A 16 8.20 4.24 1.02
CA ALA A 16 7.62 5.52 0.62
C ALA A 16 8.21 6.69 1.41
N GLY A 17 8.41 6.53 2.73
CA GLY A 17 9.08 7.52 3.57
C GLY A 17 10.54 7.78 3.15
N ARG A 18 11.26 6.77 2.67
CA ARG A 18 12.61 6.94 2.12
C ARG A 18 12.60 7.74 0.82
N PHE A 19 11.64 7.49 -0.07
CA PHE A 19 11.48 8.25 -1.31
C PHE A 19 11.13 9.72 -1.03
N GLU A 20 10.32 9.99 -0.01
CA GLU A 20 10.04 11.35 0.46
C GLU A 20 11.30 12.07 0.94
N MET A 21 12.10 11.43 1.81
CA MET A 21 13.37 12.03 2.25
C MET A 21 14.33 12.26 1.08
N HIS A 22 14.36 11.36 0.10
CA HIS A 22 15.20 11.54 -1.07
C HIS A 22 14.73 12.71 -1.94
N ALA A 23 13.42 12.88 -2.13
CA ALA A 23 12.85 14.00 -2.86
C ALA A 23 13.23 15.33 -2.21
N GLN A 24 13.09 15.44 -0.88
CA GLN A 24 13.51 16.61 -0.11
C GLN A 24 15.01 16.91 -0.28
N THR A 25 15.85 15.88 -0.22
CA THR A 25 17.30 16.01 -0.43
C THR A 25 17.62 16.53 -1.83
N VAL A 26 16.94 16.01 -2.86
CA VAL A 26 17.13 16.44 -4.25
C VAL A 26 16.65 17.88 -4.45
N GLU A 27 15.52 18.27 -3.85
CA GLU A 27 15.03 19.65 -3.90
C GLU A 27 15.99 20.65 -3.24
N ASP A 28 16.53 20.30 -2.08
CA ASP A 28 17.47 21.15 -1.35
C ASP A 28 18.80 21.29 -2.11
N GLU A 29 19.32 20.21 -2.66
CA GLU A 29 20.54 20.25 -3.47
C GLU A 29 20.32 21.05 -4.77
N ALA A 30 19.18 20.87 -5.44
CA ALA A 30 18.81 21.65 -6.62
C ALA A 30 18.73 23.16 -6.30
N ARG A 31 18.15 23.52 -5.14
CA ARG A 31 18.07 24.91 -4.67
C ARG A 31 19.47 25.48 -4.41
N ARG A 32 20.34 24.70 -3.77
CA ARG A 32 21.73 25.08 -3.49
C ARG A 32 22.54 25.28 -4.78
N MET A 33 22.40 24.37 -5.74
CA MET A 33 23.05 24.47 -7.05
C MET A 33 22.59 25.73 -7.79
N TRP A 34 21.29 26.03 -7.77
CA TRP A 34 20.74 27.24 -8.42
C TRP A 34 21.30 28.54 -7.83
N ALA A 35 21.46 28.59 -6.50
CA ALA A 35 22.09 29.73 -5.82
C ALA A 35 23.59 29.83 -6.16
N SER A 36 24.30 28.70 -6.20
CA SER A 36 25.72 28.63 -6.59
C SER A 36 25.94 29.16 -8.01
N SER A 37 25.13 28.70 -8.97
CA SER A 37 25.24 29.13 -10.36
C SER A 37 24.95 30.61 -10.57
N GLN A 38 24.05 31.22 -9.79
CA GLN A 38 23.84 32.68 -9.82
C GLN A 38 25.05 33.46 -9.29
N ASN A 39 25.66 32.99 -8.20
CA ASN A 39 26.88 33.62 -7.66
C ASN A 39 28.03 33.55 -8.68
N ILE A 40 28.19 32.42 -9.38
CA ILE A 40 29.20 32.24 -10.43
C ILE A 40 28.91 33.14 -11.64
N ALA A 41 27.65 33.23 -12.06
CA ALA A 41 27.26 34.13 -13.15
C ALA A 41 27.55 35.61 -12.82
N GLY A 42 27.36 36.02 -11.56
CA GLY A 42 27.73 37.35 -11.05
C GLY A 42 29.24 37.62 -10.97
N ALA A 43 30.08 36.57 -10.99
CA ALA A 43 31.54 36.67 -10.86
C ALA A 43 32.31 36.79 -12.19
N GLY A 44 31.62 36.94 -13.34
CA GLY A 44 32.30 37.31 -14.59
C GLY A 44 31.91 36.52 -15.85
N TRP A 45 30.75 35.85 -15.88
CA TRP A 45 30.27 35.24 -17.13
C TRP A 45 29.60 36.31 -18.01
N SER A 46 30.38 36.95 -18.88
CA SER A 46 29.88 37.91 -19.87
C SER A 46 29.83 37.31 -21.28
N GLY A 47 28.85 37.69 -22.09
CA GLY A 47 28.75 37.28 -23.51
C GLY A 47 28.20 35.86 -23.70
N MET A 48 28.74 35.13 -24.69
CA MET A 48 28.24 33.80 -25.10
C MET A 48 28.28 32.76 -23.97
N ALA A 49 29.26 32.86 -23.06
CA ALA A 49 29.35 31.99 -21.88
C ALA A 49 28.17 32.18 -20.90
N SER A 50 27.62 33.40 -20.80
CA SER A 50 26.44 33.68 -19.98
C SER A 50 25.19 33.00 -20.52
N ALA A 51 24.98 33.12 -21.84
CA ALA A 51 23.82 32.55 -22.52
C ALA A 51 23.80 31.02 -22.44
N THR A 52 24.93 30.36 -22.74
CA THR A 52 25.03 28.89 -22.66
C THR A 52 24.82 28.37 -21.22
N SER A 53 25.27 29.12 -20.23
CA SER A 53 25.10 28.76 -18.84
C SER A 53 23.67 28.91 -18.35
N LEU A 54 22.96 29.98 -18.75
CA LEU A 54 21.54 30.15 -18.47
C LEU A 54 20.72 29.00 -19.08
N ASP A 55 21.03 28.60 -20.31
CA ASP A 55 20.40 27.44 -20.96
C ASP A 55 20.67 26.14 -20.20
N THR A 56 21.93 25.90 -19.83
CA THR A 56 22.33 24.72 -19.03
C THR A 56 21.59 24.69 -17.70
N MET A 57 21.46 25.84 -17.03
CA MET A 57 20.68 25.97 -15.79
C MET A 57 19.19 25.70 -16.00
N GLY A 58 18.61 26.16 -17.11
CA GLY A 58 17.22 25.89 -17.46
C GLY A 58 16.95 24.40 -17.68
N GLN A 59 17.85 23.72 -18.40
CA GLN A 59 17.79 22.28 -18.61
C GLN A 59 17.94 21.50 -17.30
N MET A 60 18.90 21.92 -16.46
CA MET A 60 19.15 21.30 -15.17
C MET A 60 17.96 21.46 -14.21
N ASN A 61 17.35 22.64 -14.13
CA ASN A 61 16.15 22.88 -13.33
C ASN A 61 14.98 22.00 -13.79
N THR A 62 14.83 21.82 -15.11
CA THR A 62 13.85 20.90 -15.67
C THR A 62 14.12 19.45 -15.26
N ALA A 63 15.37 19.00 -15.34
CA ALA A 63 15.77 17.67 -14.94
C ALA A 63 15.50 17.40 -13.45
N PHE A 64 15.83 18.34 -12.56
CA PHE A 64 15.55 18.21 -11.13
C PHE A 64 14.07 18.07 -10.83
N ARG A 65 13.22 18.91 -11.44
CA ARG A 65 11.76 18.78 -11.30
C ARG A 65 11.25 17.43 -11.75
N ASN A 66 11.76 16.91 -12.86
CA ASN A 66 11.38 15.58 -13.33
C ASN A 66 11.78 14.49 -12.33
N ILE A 67 12.98 14.56 -11.75
CA ILE A 67 13.43 13.60 -10.72
C ILE A 67 12.52 13.65 -9.50
N VAL A 68 12.26 14.83 -8.95
CA VAL A 68 11.37 15.01 -7.80
C VAL A 68 9.97 14.48 -8.08
N ASN A 69 9.41 14.79 -9.25
CA ASN A 69 8.11 14.27 -9.67
C ASN A 69 8.09 12.73 -9.73
N MET A 70 9.17 12.10 -10.22
CA MET A 70 9.28 10.64 -10.22
C MET A 70 9.37 10.08 -8.81
N LEU A 71 10.14 10.71 -7.92
CA LEU A 71 10.29 10.27 -6.53
C LEU A 71 8.95 10.34 -5.78
N HIS A 72 8.20 11.43 -5.95
CA HIS A 72 6.84 11.56 -5.43
C HIS A 72 5.90 10.52 -6.06
N GLY A 73 5.99 10.28 -7.37
CA GLY A 73 5.18 9.27 -8.04
C GLY A 73 5.41 7.86 -7.47
N VAL A 74 6.66 7.49 -7.17
CA VAL A 74 6.98 6.21 -6.54
C VAL A 74 6.48 6.16 -5.09
N ARG A 75 6.68 7.23 -4.31
CA ARG A 75 6.14 7.34 -2.95
C ARG A 75 4.62 7.13 -2.93
N ASP A 76 3.89 7.85 -3.77
CA ASP A 76 2.43 7.81 -3.81
C ASP A 76 1.93 6.45 -4.28
N GLY A 77 2.62 5.83 -5.25
CA GLY A 77 2.37 4.46 -5.70
C GLY A 77 2.50 3.45 -4.56
N LEU A 78 3.59 3.52 -3.80
CA LEU A 78 3.83 2.62 -2.66
C LEU A 78 2.77 2.77 -1.56
N VAL A 79 2.39 4.01 -1.23
CA VAL A 79 1.32 4.27 -0.24
C VAL A 79 -0.01 3.72 -0.72
N ARG A 80 -0.33 3.93 -2.01
CA ARG A 80 -1.55 3.41 -2.62
C ARG A 80 -1.58 1.88 -2.59
N ASP A 81 -0.49 1.23 -2.96
CA ASP A 81 -0.39 -0.23 -2.98
C ASP A 81 -0.52 -0.83 -1.58
N ALA A 82 0.08 -0.20 -0.57
CA ALA A 82 -0.07 -0.61 0.82
C ALA A 82 -1.54 -0.58 1.26
N ASN A 83 -2.25 0.51 0.95
CA ASN A 83 -3.67 0.65 1.28
C ASN A 83 -4.53 -0.38 0.54
N ASN A 84 -4.25 -0.63 -0.75
CA ASN A 84 -4.97 -1.63 -1.54
C ASN A 84 -4.80 -3.04 -0.95
N TYR A 85 -3.58 -3.39 -0.54
CA TYR A 85 -3.29 -4.69 0.05
C TYR A 85 -4.01 -4.90 1.38
N GLU A 86 -4.01 -3.90 2.26
CA GLU A 86 -4.76 -3.94 3.53
C GLU A 86 -6.26 -4.13 3.26
N LEU A 87 -6.83 -3.35 2.35
CA LEU A 87 -8.25 -3.42 2.01
C LEU A 87 -8.66 -4.77 1.40
N ASP A 88 -7.88 -5.29 0.45
CA ASP A 88 -8.15 -6.59 -0.17
C ASP A 88 -8.08 -7.71 0.86
N THR A 89 -7.03 -7.73 1.68
CA THR A 89 -6.86 -8.73 2.74
C THR A 89 -8.00 -8.67 3.77
N MET A 90 -8.39 -7.47 4.21
CA MET A 90 -9.51 -7.30 5.14
C MET A 90 -10.85 -7.71 4.51
N GLY A 91 -11.07 -7.38 3.23
CA GLY A 91 -12.28 -7.76 2.49
C GLY A 91 -12.41 -9.27 2.33
N GLN A 92 -11.31 -9.94 1.98
CA GLN A 92 -11.23 -11.39 1.87
C GLN A 92 -11.46 -12.08 3.22
N MET A 93 -10.81 -11.60 4.29
CA MET A 93 -11.01 -12.15 5.65
C MET A 93 -12.45 -12.00 6.12
N ASN A 94 -13.09 -10.84 5.90
CA ASN A 94 -14.49 -10.63 6.26
C ASN A 94 -15.42 -11.59 5.50
N THR A 95 -15.15 -11.80 4.20
CA THR A 95 -15.91 -12.75 3.38
C THR A 95 -15.73 -14.19 3.88
N ALA A 96 -14.50 -14.60 4.16
CA ALA A 96 -14.19 -15.91 4.71
C ALA A 96 -14.88 -16.12 6.07
N PHE A 97 -14.85 -15.12 6.94
CA PHE A 97 -15.53 -15.15 8.24
C PHE A 97 -17.05 -15.38 8.07
N ARG A 98 -17.71 -14.61 7.20
CA ARG A 98 -19.16 -14.79 6.95
C ARG A 98 -19.47 -16.19 6.42
N ASN A 99 -18.65 -16.71 5.52
CA ASN A 99 -18.82 -18.07 4.99
C ASN A 99 -18.73 -19.11 6.12
N ILE A 100 -17.74 -18.98 7.00
CA ILE A 100 -17.58 -19.86 8.17
C ILE A 100 -18.80 -19.78 9.09
N VAL A 101 -19.26 -18.58 9.42
CA VAL A 101 -20.46 -18.39 10.26
C VAL A 101 -21.68 -19.04 9.63
N ASN A 102 -21.89 -18.88 8.32
CA ASN A 102 -23.00 -19.50 7.60
C ASN A 102 -22.91 -21.04 7.64
N MET A 103 -21.72 -21.61 7.46
CA MET A 103 -21.51 -23.05 7.58
C MET A 103 -21.79 -23.54 9.01
N LEU A 104 -21.35 -22.81 10.03
CA LEU A 104 -21.59 -23.15 11.44
C LEU A 104 -23.08 -23.10 11.79
N HIS A 105 -23.87 -22.18 11.22
CA HIS A 105 -25.32 -22.19 11.37
C HIS A 105 -25.93 -23.45 10.73
N GLY A 106 -25.51 -23.81 9.52
CA GLY A 106 -25.97 -25.04 8.87
C GLY A 106 -25.67 -26.30 9.70
N VAL A 107 -24.46 -26.40 10.27
CA VAL A 107 -24.08 -27.52 11.15
C VAL A 107 -24.92 -27.52 12.43
N ARG A 108 -25.08 -26.35 13.08
CA ARG A 108 -25.90 -26.21 14.29
C ARG A 108 -27.33 -26.69 14.04
N ASP A 109 -27.95 -26.20 12.97
CA ASP A 109 -29.35 -26.53 12.65
C ASP A 109 -29.52 -28.02 12.33
N GLY A 110 -28.52 -28.63 11.67
CA GLY A 110 -28.46 -30.07 11.44
C GLY A 110 -28.40 -30.86 12.76
N LEU A 111 -27.48 -30.51 13.66
CA LEU A 111 -27.34 -31.16 14.96
C LEU A 111 -28.60 -31.03 15.83
N VAL A 112 -29.27 -29.88 15.82
CA VAL A 112 -30.53 -29.68 16.54
C VAL A 112 -31.62 -30.58 15.98
N ARG A 113 -31.73 -30.69 14.65
CA ARG A 113 -32.71 -31.58 14.02
C ARG A 113 -32.43 -33.03 14.36
N ASP A 114 -31.17 -33.45 14.29
CA ASP A 114 -30.79 -34.82 14.61
C ASP A 114 -31.08 -35.15 16.08
N ALA A 115 -30.74 -34.26 17.01
CA ALA A 115 -31.09 -34.42 18.43
C ALA A 115 -32.60 -34.63 18.63
N ASN A 116 -33.43 -33.78 18.00
CA ASN A 116 -34.89 -33.92 18.09
C ASN A 116 -35.38 -35.25 17.50
N ASN A 117 -34.78 -35.73 16.41
CA ASN A 117 -35.13 -37.01 15.80
C ASN A 117 -34.77 -38.19 16.72
N TYR A 118 -33.59 -38.13 17.35
CA TYR A 118 -33.16 -39.14 18.33
C TYR A 118 -34.10 -39.20 19.54
N GLU A 119 -34.48 -38.05 20.10
CA GLU A 119 -35.43 -37.99 21.23
C GLU A 119 -36.79 -38.62 20.89
N GLN A 120 -37.33 -38.34 19.70
CA GLN A 120 -38.57 -38.94 19.23
C GLN A 120 -38.44 -40.47 19.06
N GLN A 121 -37.32 -40.92 18.51
CA GLN A 121 -37.05 -42.34 18.32
C GLN A 121 -36.92 -43.08 19.67
N GLU A 122 -36.32 -42.45 20.68
CA GLU A 122 -36.27 -43.01 22.03
C GLU A 122 -37.67 -43.11 22.66
N GLN A 123 -38.49 -42.05 22.57
CA GLN A 123 -39.86 -42.08 23.10
C GLN A 123 -40.72 -43.16 22.45
N ALA A 124 -40.64 -43.31 21.13
CA ALA A 124 -41.34 -44.37 20.40
C ALA A 124 -40.86 -45.76 20.83
N SER A 125 -39.55 -45.93 21.01
CA SER A 125 -38.96 -47.20 21.47
C SER A 125 -39.42 -47.55 22.89
N GLN A 126 -39.47 -46.57 23.80
CA GLN A 126 -39.97 -46.78 25.16
C GLN A 126 -41.44 -47.21 25.20
N GLN A 127 -42.30 -46.62 24.34
CA GLN A 127 -43.71 -47.02 24.25
C GLN A 127 -43.87 -48.48 23.80
N ILE A 128 -43.12 -48.89 22.78
CA ILE A 128 -43.14 -50.27 22.26
C ILE A 128 -42.66 -51.26 23.33
N LEU A 129 -41.59 -50.91 24.06
CA LEU A 129 -41.05 -51.77 25.13
C LEU A 129 -41.93 -51.83 26.38
N SER A 130 -42.79 -50.82 26.59
CA SER A 130 -43.75 -50.78 27.70
C SER A 130 -45.10 -51.46 27.40
N SER A 131 -45.31 -51.91 26.16
CA SER A 131 -46.51 -52.61 25.68
C SER A 131 -46.38 -54.12 25.82
#